data_AF-A0A847SHV3-F1
#
_entry.id   AF-A0A847SHV3-F1
#
_cell.length_a   1.000
_cell.length_b   1.000
_cell.length_c   1.000
_cell.angle_alpha   90.00
_cell.angle_beta   90.00
_cell.angle_gamma   90.00
#
_symmetry.space_group_name_H-M   'P 1'
#
loop_
_entity.id
_entity.type
_entity.pdbx_description
1 polymer ?
#
loop_
_entity_poly.entity_id
_entity_poly.type
_entity_poly.pdbx_seq_one_letter_code
_entity_poly.pdbx_strand_id
1 'polypeptide(L)'
;MNTLLWIAQGLLAAVFMYSGIMKSSQRREKLMQVGQTGVANLSYPMIRFIGIIEILGAVGILVPWATGILPWLTPFTALGFAVIMMMAAPIHYKRGEYGSVACNIFLLLTALTVMVLRYA
;
A
#
# COMPACT_ATOMS: atom_id res chain seq x y z
N MET A 1 22.65 7.18 -6.62
CA MET A 1 21.35 7.30 -5.93
C MET A 1 20.27 7.44 -7.00
N ASN A 2 19.31 6.52 -7.05
CA ASN A 2 18.26 6.55 -8.05
C ASN A 2 17.09 7.40 -7.51
N THR A 3 17.08 8.71 -7.79
CA THR A 3 16.10 9.68 -7.26
C THR A 3 14.66 9.22 -7.51
N LEU A 4 14.42 8.58 -8.67
CA LEU A 4 13.12 8.00 -9.02
C LEU A 4 12.64 6.97 -7.98
N LEU A 5 13.52 6.08 -7.53
CA LEU A 5 13.19 5.10 -6.50
C LEU A 5 12.92 5.74 -5.14
N TRP A 6 13.52 6.92 -4.85
CA TRP A 6 13.30 7.64 -3.59
C TRP A 6 11.90 8.20 -3.55
N ILE A 7 11.52 8.82 -4.65
CA ILE A 7 10.18 9.37 -4.84
C ILE A 7 9.14 8.25 -4.80
N ALA A 8 9.36 7.14 -5.53
CA ALA A 8 8.44 6.02 -5.57
C ALA A 8 8.23 5.35 -4.19
N GLN A 9 9.32 5.06 -3.46
CA GLN A 9 9.24 4.46 -2.13
C GLN A 9 8.62 5.43 -1.11
N GLY A 10 8.99 6.71 -1.15
CA GLY A 10 8.40 7.74 -0.28
C GLY A 10 6.90 7.89 -0.52
N LEU A 11 6.47 7.89 -1.78
CA LEU A 11 5.06 7.92 -2.17
C LEU A 11 4.30 6.71 -1.63
N LEU A 12 4.80 5.49 -1.88
CA LEU A 12 4.19 4.26 -1.36
C LEU A 12 4.10 4.29 0.16
N ALA A 13 5.19 4.65 0.84
CA ALA A 13 5.23 4.73 2.29
C ALA A 13 4.19 5.74 2.82
N ALA A 14 4.10 6.94 2.25
CA ALA A 14 3.13 7.94 2.69
C ALA A 14 1.67 7.46 2.53
N VAL A 15 1.34 6.91 1.36
CA VAL A 15 -0.02 6.44 1.05
C VAL A 15 -0.40 5.26 1.95
N PHE A 16 0.47 4.26 2.07
CA PHE A 16 0.19 3.07 2.87
C PHE A 16 0.26 3.34 4.37
N MET A 17 1.09 4.29 4.82
CA MET A 17 1.09 4.74 6.22
C MET A 17 -0.26 5.41 6.58
N TYR A 18 -0.72 6.35 5.75
CA TYR A 18 -2.03 6.97 5.94
C TYR A 18 -3.14 5.92 5.92
N SER A 19 -3.14 5.04 4.92
CA SER A 19 -4.13 3.97 4.79
C SER A 19 -4.13 3.05 6.03
N GLY A 20 -2.95 2.62 6.46
CA GLY A 20 -2.78 1.71 7.57
C GLY A 20 -3.20 2.32 8.91
N ILE A 21 -2.87 3.59 9.16
CA ILE A 21 -3.34 4.33 10.35
C ILE A 21 -4.87 4.40 10.35
N MET A 22 -5.47 4.73 9.21
CA MET A 22 -6.92 4.81 9.08
C MET A 22 -7.57 3.46 9.37
N LYS A 23 -7.13 2.38 8.72
CA LYS A 23 -7.65 1.02 8.92
C LYS A 23 -7.41 0.49 10.34
N SER A 24 -6.37 0.95 11.03
CA SER A 24 -6.04 0.51 12.39
C SER A 24 -6.79 1.29 13.49
N SER A 25 -7.21 2.53 13.21
CA SER A 25 -7.83 3.40 14.22
C SER A 25 -9.32 3.66 13.99
N GLN A 26 -9.76 3.86 12.74
CA GLN A 26 -11.10 4.34 12.44
C GLN A 26 -12.14 3.22 12.33
N ARG A 27 -13.43 3.58 12.46
CA ARG A 27 -14.55 2.66 12.22
C ARG A 27 -14.80 2.48 10.73
N ARG A 28 -15.45 1.37 10.35
CA ARG A 28 -15.67 1.02 8.93
C ARG A 28 -16.43 2.08 8.17
N GLU A 29 -17.43 2.68 8.80
CA GLU A 29 -18.30 3.70 8.19
C GLU A 29 -17.47 4.93 7.78
N LYS A 30 -16.56 5.36 8.65
CA LYS A 30 -15.65 6.48 8.36
C LYS A 30 -14.63 6.13 7.28
N LEU A 31 -14.13 4.90 7.25
CA LEU A 31 -13.25 4.43 6.17
C LEU A 31 -13.92 4.48 4.81
N MET A 32 -15.18 4.08 4.74
CA MET A 32 -15.97 4.15 3.51
C MET A 32 -16.21 5.59 3.06
N GLN A 33 -16.44 6.53 3.99
CA GLN A 33 -16.63 7.95 3.68
C GLN A 33 -15.38 8.60 3.07
N VAL A 34 -14.17 8.19 3.48
CA VAL A 34 -12.90 8.72 2.94
C VAL A 34 -12.40 7.94 1.71
N GLY A 35 -13.25 7.13 1.09
CA GLY A 35 -12.93 6.42 -0.14
C GLY A 35 -12.17 5.09 0.04
N GLN A 36 -11.93 4.63 1.28
CA GLN A 36 -11.36 3.30 1.53
C GLN A 36 -12.44 2.21 1.50
N THR A 37 -13.25 2.21 0.45
CA THR A 37 -14.47 1.41 0.36
C THR A 37 -14.19 -0.12 0.32
N GLY A 38 -12.95 -0.52 0.00
CA GLY A 38 -12.49 -1.92 -0.01
C GLY A 38 -12.71 -2.67 1.31
N VAL A 39 -12.92 -1.97 2.43
CA VAL A 39 -13.18 -2.57 3.75
C VAL A 39 -14.62 -3.04 3.97
N ALA A 40 -15.58 -2.70 3.10
CA ALA A 40 -17.01 -2.81 3.44
C ALA A 40 -17.44 -4.23 3.85
N ASN A 41 -16.87 -5.25 3.21
CA ASN A 41 -17.21 -6.66 3.41
C ASN A 41 -16.22 -7.42 4.29
N LEU A 42 -15.25 -6.73 4.92
CA LEU A 42 -14.23 -7.35 5.76
C LEU A 42 -14.63 -7.30 7.22
N SER A 43 -14.26 -8.30 8.02
CA SER A 43 -14.45 -8.26 9.47
C SER A 43 -13.54 -7.20 10.12
N TYR A 44 -13.93 -6.67 11.29
CA TYR A 44 -13.09 -5.70 12.01
C TYR A 44 -11.66 -6.22 12.29
N PRO A 45 -11.47 -7.47 12.77
CA PRO A 45 -10.12 -8.03 12.94
C PRO A 45 -9.31 -8.02 11.64
N MET A 46 -9.92 -8.37 10.51
CA MET A 46 -9.24 -8.35 9.21
C MET A 46 -8.84 -6.93 8.78
N ILE A 47 -9.73 -5.95 8.98
CA ILE A 47 -9.42 -4.54 8.70
C ILE A 47 -8.23 -4.08 9.54
N ARG A 48 -8.20 -4.41 10.83
CA ARG A 48 -7.07 -4.06 11.73
C ARG A 48 -5.78 -4.76 11.31
N PHE A 49 -5.86 -6.04 10.95
CA PHE A 49 -4.72 -6.81 10.47
C PHE A 49 -4.11 -6.17 9.22
N ILE A 50 -4.92 -5.86 8.21
CA ILE A 50 -4.46 -5.16 7.00
C ILE A 50 -3.83 -3.82 7.38
N GLY A 51 -4.48 -3.04 8.25
CA GLY A 51 -3.96 -1.73 8.66
C GLY A 51 -2.58 -1.80 9.31
N ILE A 52 -2.35 -2.77 10.20
CA ILE A 52 -1.06 -2.98 10.85
C ILE A 52 0.00 -3.42 9.82
N ILE A 53 -0.35 -4.34 8.92
CA ILE A 53 0.56 -4.79 7.84
C ILE A 53 0.93 -3.63 6.91
N GLU A 54 0.00 -2.73 6.58
CA GLU A 54 0.28 -1.55 5.75
C GLU A 54 1.24 -0.58 6.45
N ILE A 55 1.08 -0.36 7.77
CA ILE A 55 2.02 0.45 8.56
C ILE A 55 3.41 -0.19 8.58
N LEU A 56 3.48 -1.49 8.87
CA LEU A 56 4.75 -2.22 8.88
C LEU A 56 5.42 -2.21 7.51
N GLY A 57 4.65 -2.33 6.43
CA GLY A 57 5.15 -2.18 5.07
C GLY A 57 5.67 -0.76 4.79
N ALA A 58 4.97 0.28 5.24
CA ALA A 58 5.43 1.65 5.01
C ALA A 58 6.77 1.93 5.70
N VAL A 59 7.00 1.32 6.87
CA VAL A 59 8.31 1.32 7.52
C VAL A 59 9.32 0.43 6.77
N GLY A 60 8.90 -0.78 6.39
CA GLY A 60 9.72 -1.81 5.75
C GLY A 60 10.19 -1.46 4.33
N ILE A 61 9.54 -0.52 3.64
CA ILE A 61 10.00 -0.03 2.34
C ILE A 61 11.05 1.09 2.48
N LEU A 62 11.00 1.90 3.55
CA LEU A 62 11.90 3.04 3.75
C LEU A 62 13.14 2.69 4.59
N VAL A 63 12.96 2.01 5.73
CA VAL A 63 14.04 1.79 6.71
C VAL A 63 15.17 0.92 6.17
N PRO A 64 14.92 -0.25 5.56
CA PRO A 64 15.99 -1.10 5.01
C PRO A 64 16.81 -0.39 3.94
N TRP A 65 16.21 0.58 3.27
CA TRP A 65 16.90 1.34 2.26
C TRP A 65 17.68 2.53 2.80
N ALA A 66 17.11 3.30 3.72
CA ALA A 66 17.80 4.41 4.36
C ALA A 66 19.01 3.93 5.18
N THR A 67 18.91 2.75 5.78
CA THR A 67 19.95 2.19 6.67
C THR A 67 20.88 1.19 5.99
N GLY A 68 20.49 0.64 4.84
CA GLY A 68 21.22 -0.46 4.18
C GLY A 68 21.12 -1.81 4.91
N ILE A 69 20.33 -1.93 5.98
CA ILE A 69 20.15 -3.16 6.75
C ILE A 69 19.03 -4.00 6.12
N LEU A 70 19.30 -5.29 5.86
CA LEU A 70 18.34 -6.23 5.23
C LEU A 70 17.67 -5.64 3.96
N PRO A 71 18.45 -5.17 2.96
CA PRO A 71 17.93 -4.43 1.80
C PRO A 71 16.94 -5.24 0.95
N TRP A 72 16.95 -6.56 1.07
CA TRP A 72 15.99 -7.47 0.46
C TRP A 72 14.56 -7.31 0.99
N LEU A 73 14.35 -6.72 2.17
CA LEU A 73 13.00 -6.44 2.65
C LEU A 73 12.25 -5.41 1.78
N THR A 74 12.96 -4.53 1.09
CA THR A 74 12.34 -3.49 0.24
C THR A 74 11.50 -4.10 -0.90
N PRO A 75 12.04 -4.98 -1.77
CA PRO A 75 11.26 -5.60 -2.84
C PRO A 75 10.16 -6.53 -2.33
N PHE A 76 10.37 -7.24 -1.21
CA PHE A 76 9.31 -8.05 -0.59
C PHE A 76 8.15 -7.19 -0.08
N THR A 77 8.45 -6.03 0.50
CA THR A 77 7.44 -5.07 0.93
C THR A 77 6.67 -4.50 -0.25
N ALA A 78 7.38 -4.15 -1.33
CA ALA A 78 6.75 -3.69 -2.57
C ALA A 78 5.83 -4.77 -3.18
N LEU A 79 6.24 -6.05 -3.14
CA LEU A 79 5.38 -7.17 -3.53
C LEU A 79 4.11 -7.25 -2.65
N GLY A 80 4.24 -7.08 -1.34
CA GLY A 80 3.10 -7.04 -0.42
C GLY A 80 2.09 -5.94 -0.79
N PHE A 81 2.58 -4.73 -1.07
CA PHE A 81 1.74 -3.63 -1.56
C PHE A 81 1.08 -3.94 -2.91
N ALA A 82 1.81 -4.56 -3.84
CA ALA A 82 1.25 -4.99 -5.11
C ALA A 82 0.10 -5.98 -4.93
N VAL A 83 0.23 -6.95 -4.02
CA VAL A 83 -0.84 -7.90 -3.67
C VAL A 83 -2.08 -7.18 -3.13
N ILE A 84 -1.91 -6.23 -2.21
CA ILE A 84 -3.03 -5.44 -1.67
C ILE A 84 -3.77 -4.70 -2.79
N MET A 85 -3.04 -4.07 -3.73
CA MET A 85 -3.64 -3.37 -4.86
C MET A 85 -4.39 -4.32 -5.82
N MET A 86 -3.83 -5.51 -6.09
CA MET A 86 -4.50 -6.53 -6.90
C MET A 86 -5.80 -7.02 -6.26
N MET A 87 -5.86 -7.14 -4.94
CA MET A 87 -7.10 -7.51 -4.25
C MET A 87 -8.11 -6.36 -4.19
N ALA A 88 -7.64 -5.11 -4.08
CA ALA A 88 -8.50 -3.94 -3.96
C ALA A 88 -9.13 -3.50 -5.29
N ALA A 89 -8.39 -3.55 -6.41
CA ALA A 89 -8.86 -3.03 -7.71
C ALA A 89 -10.18 -3.68 -8.20
N PRO A 90 -10.39 -5.01 -8.12
CA PRO A 90 -11.66 -5.63 -8.49
C PRO A 90 -12.84 -5.17 -7.64
N ILE A 91 -12.61 -4.83 -6.36
CA ILE A 91 -13.66 -4.35 -5.46
C ILE A 91 -14.15 -2.97 -5.91
N HIS A 92 -13.23 -2.06 -6.21
CA HIS A 92 -13.55 -0.72 -6.71
C HIS A 92 -14.21 -0.77 -8.09
N TYR A 93 -13.72 -1.66 -8.98
CA TYR A 93 -14.30 -1.85 -10.31
C TYR A 93 -15.77 -2.31 -10.23
N LYS A 94 -16.06 -3.32 -9.40
CA LYS A 94 -17.43 -3.81 -9.18
C LYS A 94 -18.39 -2.76 -8.61
N ARG A 95 -17.87 -1.67 -8.04
CA ARG A 95 -18.64 -0.55 -7.48
C ARG A 95 -18.72 0.66 -8.39
N GLY A 96 -18.14 0.60 -9.59
CA GLY A 96 -18.08 1.74 -10.51
C GLY A 96 -17.13 2.85 -10.07
N GLU A 97 -16.24 2.58 -9.11
CA GLU A 97 -15.30 3.56 -8.56
C GLU A 97 -14.03 3.66 -9.42
N TYR A 98 -14.16 4.06 -10.69
CA TYR A 98 -13.07 4.01 -11.67
C TYR A 98 -11.85 4.87 -11.31
N GLY A 99 -12.05 5.98 -10.59
CA GLY A 99 -10.95 6.79 -10.06
C GLY A 99 -10.08 6.02 -9.06
N SER A 100 -10.71 5.25 -8.17
CA SER A 100 -10.00 4.38 -7.22
C SER A 100 -9.29 3.23 -7.93
N VAL A 101 -9.88 2.69 -9.01
CA VAL A 101 -9.21 1.67 -9.85
C VAL A 101 -7.94 2.24 -10.48
N ALA A 102 -8.00 3.45 -11.06
CA ALA A 102 -6.84 4.10 -11.63
C ALA A 102 -5.73 4.35 -10.58
N CYS A 103 -6.11 4.80 -9.38
CA CYS A 103 -5.19 4.96 -8.26
C CYS A 103 -4.53 3.62 -7.88
N ASN A 104 -5.31 2.54 -7.77
CA ASN A 104 -4.76 1.22 -7.46
C ASN A 104 -3.78 0.72 -8.52
N ILE A 105 -4.10 0.90 -9.81
CA ILE A 105 -3.20 0.52 -10.90
C ILE A 105 -1.90 1.34 -10.83
N PHE A 106 -2.00 2.64 -10.58
CA PHE A 106 -0.83 3.50 -10.43
C PHE A 106 0.06 3.07 -9.25
N LEU A 107 -0.52 2.80 -8.08
CA LEU A 107 0.23 2.31 -6.91
C LEU A 107 0.81 0.91 -7.17
N LEU A 108 0.09 0.03 -7.87
CA LEU A 108 0.56 -1.29 -8.27
C LEU A 108 1.80 -1.17 -9.17
N LEU A 109 1.74 -0.35 -10.22
CA LEU A 109 2.87 -0.13 -11.13
C LEU A 109 4.06 0.49 -10.40
N THR A 110 3.82 1.43 -9.48
CA THR A 110 4.87 2.02 -8.64
C THR A 110 5.53 0.95 -7.76
N ALA A 111 4.74 0.08 -7.14
CA ALA A 111 5.26 -1.02 -6.33
C ALA A 111 6.07 -2.03 -7.15
N LEU A 112 5.59 -2.42 -8.32
CA LEU A 112 6.33 -3.32 -9.23
C LEU A 112 7.63 -2.67 -9.73
N THR A 113 7.61 -1.37 -10.02
CA THR A 113 8.80 -0.61 -10.40
C THR A 113 9.85 -0.64 -9.28
N VAL A 114 9.44 -0.38 -8.03
CA VAL A 114 10.35 -0.48 -6.88
C VAL A 114 10.87 -1.91 -6.70
N MET A 115 10.02 -2.92 -6.86
CA MET A 115 10.41 -4.31 -6.72
C MET A 115 11.48 -4.73 -7.75
N VAL A 116 11.28 -4.39 -9.02
CA VAL A 116 12.16 -4.81 -10.12
C VAL A 116 13.45 -3.98 -10.17
N LEU A 117 13.33 -2.66 -10.09
CA LEU A 117 14.46 -1.75 -10.27
C LEU A 117 15.34 -1.60 -9.02
N ARG A 118 15.02 -2.28 -7.92
CA ARG A 118 15.82 -2.21 -6.70
C ARG A 118 17.27 -2.69 -6.90
N TYR A 119 17.47 -3.66 -7.78
CA TYR A 119 18.76 -4.31 -8.02
C TYR A 119 19.29 -4.11 -9.45
N ALA A 120 18.59 -3.29 -10.25
CA ALA A 120 19.05 -2.87 -11.57
C ALA A 120 20.00 -1.68 -11.43
#